data_AF-A0A947JBA0-F1
#
_entry.id   AF-A0A947JBA0-F1
#
_cell.length_a   1.000
_cell.length_b   1.000
_cell.length_c   1.000
_cell.angle_alpha   90.00
_cell.angle_beta   90.00
_cell.angle_gamma   90.00
#
_symmetry.space_group_name_H-M   'P 1'
#
loop_
_entity.id
_entity.type
_entity.pdbx_description
1 polymer ?
#
loop_
_entity_poly.entity_id
_entity_poly.type
_entity_poly.pdbx_seq_one_letter_code
_entity_poly.pdbx_strand_id
1 'polypeptide(L)'
;MAQPTGSDIHVDEALSNIAIAYKNKDYIAEALFPLVPVEKQSDKYYIWTKAFWFRNQVEKRTPGDTYPEAGLELSTDEYFCDIFHLAFPIPFEDRRNQDPAVQLEETAAEFLADQFLLSREIGLAAAAFATSKWGTDRT
;
A
#
# COMPACT_ATOMS: atom_id res chain seq x y z
N MET A 1 -14.01 -33.36 2.43
CA MET A 1 -14.19 -31.90 2.46
C MET A 1 -13.81 -31.44 3.86
N ALA A 2 -12.76 -30.64 4.01
CA ALA A 2 -12.37 -30.11 5.32
C ALA A 2 -13.47 -29.16 5.78
N GLN A 3 -14.05 -29.43 6.95
CA GLN A 3 -15.02 -28.53 7.57
C GLN A 3 -14.24 -27.39 8.24
N PRO A 4 -14.67 -26.12 8.11
CA PRO A 4 -14.07 -25.03 8.83
C PRO A 4 -14.16 -25.32 10.33
N THR A 5 -13.02 -25.24 11.00
CA THR A 5 -12.93 -25.43 12.44
C THR A 5 -13.49 -24.20 13.17
N GLY A 6 -13.89 -24.33 14.43
CA GLY A 6 -14.51 -23.23 15.19
C GLY A 6 -13.65 -21.94 15.25
N SER A 7 -12.33 -22.08 15.11
CA SER A 7 -11.36 -20.97 14.97
C SER A 7 -11.45 -20.23 13.63
N ASP A 8 -11.96 -20.87 12.57
CA ASP A 8 -12.24 -20.21 11.28
C ASP A 8 -13.58 -19.45 11.31
N ILE A 9 -14.48 -19.80 12.23
CA ILE A 9 -15.83 -19.21 12.36
C ILE A 9 -15.80 -18.05 13.36
N HIS A 10 -15.01 -18.16 14.44
CA HIS A 10 -14.80 -17.09 15.41
C HIS A 10 -13.44 -16.45 15.18
N VAL A 11 -13.43 -15.39 14.36
CA VAL A 11 -12.28 -14.48 14.28
C VAL A 11 -12.28 -13.64 15.56
N ASP A 12 -11.13 -13.53 16.21
CA ASP A 12 -10.94 -12.65 17.36
C ASP A 12 -11.02 -11.18 16.91
N GLU A 13 -12.24 -10.66 16.84
CA GLU A 13 -12.55 -9.30 16.40
C GLU A 13 -11.85 -8.25 17.26
N ALA A 14 -11.66 -8.55 18.56
CA ALA A 14 -10.94 -7.67 19.50
C ALA A 14 -9.46 -7.51 19.13
N LEU A 15 -8.74 -8.61 18.87
CA LEU A 15 -7.33 -8.56 18.47
C LEU A 15 -7.15 -7.92 17.10
N SER A 16 -8.10 -8.17 16.19
CA SER A 16 -8.13 -7.53 14.87
C SER A 16 -8.29 -6.01 14.99
N ASN A 17 -9.20 -5.55 15.86
CA ASN A 17 -9.42 -4.13 16.10
C ASN A 17 -8.22 -3.45 16.79
N ILE A 18 -7.51 -4.13 17.68
CA ILE A 18 -6.27 -3.62 18.28
C ILE A 18 -5.18 -3.45 17.22
N ALA A 19 -4.98 -4.45 16.36
CA ALA A 19 -4.01 -4.37 15.26
C ALA A 19 -4.35 -3.23 14.27
N ILE A 20 -5.64 -2.99 14.00
CA ILE A 20 -6.10 -1.87 13.16
C ILE A 20 -5.87 -0.51 13.85
N ALA A 21 -6.10 -0.43 15.17
CA ALA A 21 -5.93 0.80 15.94
C ALA A 21 -4.46 1.16 16.16
N TYR A 22 -3.57 0.16 16.16
CA TYR A 22 -2.14 0.37 16.35
C TYR A 22 -1.54 1.16 15.19
N LYS A 23 -1.10 2.39 15.48
CA LYS A 23 -0.40 3.25 14.52
C LYS A 23 0.69 4.03 15.21
N ASN A 24 1.94 3.77 14.82
CA ASN A 24 3.05 4.62 15.21
C ASN A 24 2.94 5.98 14.51
N LYS A 25 2.97 7.07 15.29
CA LYS A 25 2.81 8.44 14.77
C LYS A 25 4.03 8.96 14.03
N ASP A 26 5.18 8.34 14.23
CA ASP A 26 6.44 8.75 13.58
C ASP A 26 6.52 8.22 12.13
N TYR A 27 5.67 7.27 11.75
CA TYR A 27 5.58 6.74 10.39
C TYR A 27 4.80 7.70 9.49
N ILE A 28 5.40 8.06 8.35
CA ILE A 28 4.91 9.07 7.40
C ILE A 28 4.55 8.48 6.02
N ALA A 29 4.79 7.20 5.78
CA ALA A 29 4.57 6.53 4.51
C ALA A 29 3.12 6.68 4.03
N GLU A 30 2.15 6.46 4.91
CA GLU A 30 0.72 6.63 4.59
C GLU A 30 0.30 8.07 4.31
N ALA A 31 1.02 9.05 4.88
CA ALA A 31 0.73 10.46 4.67
C ALA A 31 1.29 10.94 3.32
N LEU A 32 2.46 10.41 2.91
CA LEU A 32 3.10 10.73 1.63
C LEU A 32 2.47 9.96 0.47
N PHE A 33 2.09 8.69 0.70
CA PHE A 33 1.54 7.80 -0.30
C PHE A 33 0.27 7.12 0.26
N PRO A 34 -0.93 7.57 -0.15
CA PRO A 34 -2.18 7.01 0.35
C PRO A 34 -2.41 5.60 -0.17
N LEU A 35 -3.05 4.76 0.66
CA LEU A 35 -3.44 3.41 0.29
C LEU A 35 -4.57 3.45 -0.74
N VAL A 36 -4.37 2.80 -1.89
CA VAL A 36 -5.39 2.62 -2.92
C VAL A 36 -5.79 1.15 -2.96
N PRO A 37 -7.03 0.79 -2.58
CA PRO A 37 -7.47 -0.60 -2.63
C PRO A 37 -7.60 -1.06 -4.09
N VAL A 38 -7.05 -2.24 -4.39
CA VAL A 38 -7.12 -2.89 -5.71
C VAL A 38 -7.70 -4.28 -5.59
N GLU A 39 -8.49 -4.71 -6.57
CA GLU A 39 -9.14 -6.03 -6.55
C GLU A 39 -8.21 -7.17 -6.99
N LYS A 40 -7.26 -6.87 -7.89
CA LYS A 40 -6.36 -7.88 -8.48
C LYS A 40 -4.96 -7.73 -7.91
N GLN A 41 -4.28 -8.87 -7.74
CA GLN A 41 -2.88 -8.91 -7.31
C GLN A 41 -1.93 -8.29 -8.34
N SER A 42 -2.25 -8.39 -9.63
CA SER A 42 -1.52 -7.69 -10.69
C SER A 42 -2.51 -7.21 -11.75
N ASP A 43 -2.29 -6.00 -12.23
CA ASP A 43 -2.95 -5.46 -13.41
C ASP A 43 -2.09 -4.34 -14.00
N LYS A 44 -2.51 -3.83 -15.16
CA LYS A 44 -1.93 -2.63 -15.77
C LYS A 44 -2.76 -1.41 -15.43
N TYR A 45 -2.09 -0.31 -15.17
CA TYR A 45 -2.71 0.99 -14.98
C TYR A 45 -2.33 1.94 -16.12
N TYR A 46 -3.27 2.82 -16.46
CA TYR A 46 -3.11 3.78 -17.54
C TYR A 46 -2.49 5.07 -17.02
N ILE A 47 -1.41 5.50 -17.66
CA ILE A 47 -0.72 6.76 -17.37
C ILE A 47 -1.04 7.75 -18.47
N TRP A 48 -1.61 8.89 -18.07
CA TRP A 48 -1.80 10.04 -18.96
C TRP A 48 -0.63 11.00 -18.81
N THR A 49 0.16 11.16 -19.86
CA THR A 49 1.34 12.01 -19.82
C THR A 49 0.93 13.48 -19.70
N LYS A 50 1.28 14.09 -18.56
CA LYS A 50 0.93 15.49 -18.23
C LYS A 50 1.43 16.50 -19.28
N ALA A 51 2.48 16.15 -20.02
CA ALA A 51 3.04 16.96 -21.10
C ALA A 51 2.02 17.32 -22.20
N PHE A 52 1.03 16.46 -22.48
CA PHE A 52 0.00 16.76 -23.48
C PHE A 52 -1.01 17.80 -22.99
N TRP A 53 -1.29 17.81 -21.69
CA TRP A 53 -2.22 18.76 -21.07
C TRP A 53 -1.67 20.20 -20.99
N PHE A 54 -0.36 20.36 -21.10
CA PHE A 54 0.30 21.68 -21.08
C PHE A 54 0.65 22.21 -22.48
N ARG A 55 0.39 21.47 -23.55
CA ARG A 55 0.57 21.96 -24.92
C ARG A 55 -0.71 22.64 -25.40
N ASN A 56 -0.61 23.91 -25.78
CA ASN A 56 -1.67 24.59 -26.52
C ASN A 56 -1.57 24.22 -28.00
N GLN A 57 -2.54 23.47 -28.51
CA GLN A 57 -2.62 23.05 -29.91
C GLN A 57 -3.72 23.81 -30.67
N VAL A 58 -4.24 24.90 -30.08
CA VAL A 58 -5.31 25.71 -30.67
C VAL A 58 -4.71 26.73 -31.63
N GLU A 59 -5.09 26.62 -32.90
CA GLU A 59 -4.69 27.55 -33.95
C GLU A 59 -5.88 28.39 -34.45
N LYS A 60 -5.60 29.62 -34.91
CA LYS A 60 -6.61 30.52 -35.48
C LYS A 60 -6.95 30.06 -36.89
N ARG A 61 -8.22 29.70 -37.14
CA ARG A 61 -8.69 29.26 -38.45
C ARG A 61 -9.37 30.36 -39.28
N THR A 62 -9.21 30.26 -40.58
CA THR A 62 -9.97 30.99 -41.62
C THR A 62 -11.13 30.13 -42.15
N PRO A 63 -12.22 30.70 -42.69
CA PRO A 63 -13.33 29.93 -43.23
C PRO A 63 -12.86 29.09 -44.44
N GLY A 64 -12.87 27.76 -44.31
CA GLY A 64 -12.49 26.81 -45.37
C GLY A 64 -11.30 25.89 -45.04
N ASP A 65 -10.55 26.17 -43.96
CA ASP A 65 -9.39 25.35 -43.55
C ASP A 65 -9.78 24.08 -42.78
N THR A 66 -8.91 23.05 -42.86
CA THR A 66 -8.99 21.80 -42.07
C THR A 66 -8.69 22.04 -40.58
N TYR A 67 -9.29 21.23 -39.72
CA TYR A 67 -9.16 21.35 -38.27
C TYR A 67 -7.79 20.85 -37.78
N PRO A 68 -7.13 21.54 -36.82
CA PRO A 68 -6.01 20.95 -36.09
C PRO A 68 -6.53 19.81 -35.20
N GLU A 69 -5.94 18.62 -35.36
CA GLU A 69 -6.27 17.43 -34.56
C GLU A 69 -5.32 17.31 -33.38
N ALA A 70 -5.89 17.21 -32.17
CA ALA A 70 -5.14 16.96 -30.95
C ALA A 70 -5.22 15.49 -30.55
N GLY A 71 -4.07 14.89 -30.23
CA GLY A 71 -3.96 13.50 -29.77
C GLY A 71 -3.55 13.41 -28.31
N LEU A 72 -4.14 12.46 -27.59
CA LEU A 72 -3.66 12.01 -26.28
C LEU A 72 -2.98 10.67 -26.45
N GLU A 73 -1.75 10.55 -25.99
CA GLU A 73 -1.05 9.27 -25.93
C GLU A 73 -1.31 8.60 -24.58
N LEU A 74 -1.65 7.31 -24.64
CA LEU A 74 -1.91 6.48 -23.47
C LEU A 74 -0.71 5.57 -23.24
N SER A 75 -0.02 5.76 -22.12
CA SER A 75 1.00 4.81 -21.69
C SER A 75 0.38 3.85 -20.66
N THR A 76 0.94 2.65 -20.56
CA THR A 76 0.54 1.65 -19.56
C THR A 76 1.75 1.23 -18.77
N ASP A 77 1.59 1.13 -17.46
CA ASP A 77 2.57 0.50 -16.59
C ASP A 77 1.86 -0.59 -15.76
N GLU A 78 2.63 -1.47 -15.14
CA GLU A 78 2.10 -2.63 -14.41
C GLU A 78 2.38 -2.53 -12.91
N TYR A 79 1.49 -3.10 -12.12
CA TYR A 79 1.70 -3.27 -10.69
C TYR A 79 1.63 -4.76 -10.31
N PHE A 80 2.36 -5.10 -9.26
CA PHE A 80 2.29 -6.42 -8.62
C PHE A 80 2.26 -6.24 -7.10
N CYS A 81 1.26 -6.82 -6.44
CA CYS A 81 1.12 -6.83 -4.98
C CYS A 81 1.79 -8.10 -4.41
N ASP A 82 3.01 -7.93 -3.91
CA ASP A 82 3.73 -8.99 -3.22
C ASP A 82 3.10 -9.35 -1.87
N ILE A 83 3.14 -10.63 -1.51
CA ILE A 83 2.59 -11.13 -0.26
C ILE A 83 3.71 -11.22 0.77
N PHE A 84 3.56 -10.46 1.85
CA PHE A 84 4.45 -10.50 3.02
C PHE A 84 3.78 -11.25 4.16
N HIS A 85 4.53 -12.11 4.85
CA HIS A 85 4.03 -12.87 5.98
C HIS A 85 5.05 -12.88 7.13
N LEU A 86 4.56 -12.76 8.35
CA LEU A 86 5.33 -12.85 9.58
C LEU A 86 4.45 -13.49 10.65
N ALA A 87 5.02 -14.40 11.43
CA ALA A 87 4.31 -15.08 12.51
C ALA A 87 5.07 -14.91 13.82
N PHE A 88 4.34 -14.66 14.90
CA PHE A 88 4.86 -14.65 16.27
C PHE A 88 4.31 -15.87 17.01
N PRO A 89 5.12 -16.94 17.22
CA PRO A 89 4.63 -18.14 17.88
C PRO A 89 4.52 -17.93 19.39
N ILE A 90 3.35 -18.21 19.95
CA ILE A 90 3.11 -18.22 21.40
C ILE A 90 2.86 -19.68 21.84
N PRO A 91 3.78 -20.30 22.59
CA PRO A 91 3.57 -21.62 23.17
C PRO A 91 2.35 -21.67 24.09
N PHE A 92 1.71 -22.83 24.18
CA PHE A 92 0.51 -22.99 25.00
C PHE A 92 0.79 -22.87 26.50
N GLU A 93 1.97 -23.34 26.92
CA GLU A 93 2.47 -23.25 28.29
C GLU A 93 2.58 -21.78 28.73
N ASP A 94 3.17 -20.94 27.89
CA ASP A 94 3.38 -19.51 28.18
C ASP A 94 2.05 -18.75 28.18
N ARG A 95 1.16 -19.05 27.22
CA ARG A 95 -0.21 -18.49 27.21
C ARG A 95 -0.97 -18.82 28.49
N ARG A 96 -0.84 -20.05 29.00
CA ARG A 96 -1.55 -20.46 30.23
C ARG A 96 -0.88 -19.94 31.50
N ASN A 97 0.42 -19.66 31.44
CA ASN A 97 1.21 -19.14 32.56
C ASN A 97 1.28 -17.61 32.58
N GLN A 98 0.60 -16.91 31.67
CA GLN A 98 0.62 -15.46 31.61
C GLN A 98 -0.07 -14.85 32.84
N ASP A 99 0.54 -13.81 33.40
CA ASP A 99 -0.09 -13.00 34.43
C ASP A 99 -1.23 -12.16 33.82
N PRO A 100 -2.30 -11.84 34.56
CA PRO A 100 -3.40 -11.00 34.06
C PRO A 100 -2.97 -9.62 33.54
N ALA A 101 -1.82 -9.13 33.99
CA ALA A 101 -1.22 -7.87 33.57
C ALA A 101 -0.40 -7.97 32.26
N VAL A 102 -0.03 -9.18 31.83
CA VAL A 102 0.79 -9.42 30.65
C VAL A 102 -0.07 -10.17 29.62
N GLN A 103 -0.77 -9.41 28.78
CA GLN A 103 -1.55 -9.97 27.68
C GLN A 103 -0.61 -10.25 26.50
N LEU A 104 -0.10 -11.49 26.42
CA LEU A 104 0.89 -11.89 25.41
C LEU A 104 0.33 -11.78 23.99
N GLU A 105 -0.96 -12.07 23.80
CA GLU A 105 -1.60 -12.03 22.48
C GLU A 105 -1.79 -10.60 21.97
N GLU A 106 -2.16 -9.67 22.85
CA GLU A 106 -2.26 -8.24 22.52
C GLU A 106 -0.88 -7.68 22.14
N THR A 107 0.13 -7.94 22.96
CA THR A 107 1.50 -7.49 22.71
C THR A 107 2.06 -8.08 21.40
N ALA A 108 1.77 -9.35 21.12
CA ALA A 108 2.18 -9.99 19.87
C ALA A 108 1.47 -9.40 18.65
N ALA A 109 0.18 -9.07 18.76
CA ALA A 109 -0.58 -8.41 17.70
C ALA A 109 -0.01 -7.01 17.40
N GLU A 110 0.27 -6.21 18.43
CA GLU A 110 0.90 -4.89 18.28
C GLU A 110 2.30 -5.00 17.65
N PHE A 111 3.11 -5.97 18.09
CA PHE A 111 4.45 -6.19 17.54
C PHE A 111 4.41 -6.56 16.05
N LEU A 112 3.52 -7.48 15.67
CA LEU A 112 3.37 -7.87 14.28
C LEU A 112 2.88 -6.68 13.43
N ALA A 113 1.91 -5.91 13.93
CA ALA A 113 1.44 -4.70 13.25
C ALA A 113 2.59 -3.69 13.04
N ASP A 114 3.41 -3.43 14.05
CA ASP A 114 4.56 -2.53 13.93
C ASP A 114 5.58 -3.03 12.90
N GLN A 115 5.89 -4.32 12.88
CA GLN A 115 6.82 -4.89 11.90
C GLN A 115 6.34 -4.71 10.45
N PHE A 116 5.05 -4.87 10.19
CA PHE A 116 4.50 -4.62 8.86
C PHE A 116 4.53 -3.13 8.50
N LEU A 117 4.23 -2.24 9.45
CA LEU A 117 4.33 -0.80 9.24
C LEU A 117 5.76 -0.35 8.96
N LEU A 118 6.74 -0.87 9.71
CA LEU A 118 8.16 -0.61 9.51
C LEU A 118 8.66 -1.13 8.15
N SER A 119 8.28 -2.35 7.79
CA SER A 119 8.61 -2.92 6.47
C SER A 119 8.10 -2.03 5.34
N ARG A 120 6.89 -1.49 5.48
CA ARG A 120 6.31 -0.55 4.52
C ARG A 120 7.08 0.76 4.43
N GLU A 121 7.51 1.34 5.55
CA GLU A 121 8.36 2.55 5.55
C GLU A 121 9.68 2.32 4.80
N ILE A 122 10.37 1.22 5.09
CA ILE A 122 11.65 0.89 4.46
C ILE A 122 11.45 0.66 2.95
N GLY A 123 10.42 -0.10 2.56
CA GLY A 123 10.10 -0.37 1.17
C GLY A 123 9.75 0.90 0.40
N LEU A 124 8.96 1.79 1.01
CA LEU A 124 8.61 3.08 0.42
C LEU A 124 9.84 3.97 0.27
N ALA A 125 10.68 4.06 1.30
CA ALA A 125 11.88 4.87 1.24
C ALA A 125 12.82 4.39 0.12
N ALA A 126 13.00 3.07 -0.01
CA ALA A 126 13.79 2.48 -1.07
C ALA A 126 13.20 2.71 -2.48
N ALA A 127 11.88 2.63 -2.63
CA ALA A 127 11.21 2.79 -3.92
C ALA A 127 11.13 4.26 -4.37
N ALA A 128 10.83 5.16 -3.44
CA ALA A 128 10.62 6.57 -3.71
C ALA A 128 11.93 7.36 -3.75
N PHE A 129 12.88 7.16 -2.81
CA PHE A 129 14.11 7.94 -2.73
C PHE A 129 15.31 7.32 -3.47
N ALA A 130 15.06 6.39 -4.40
CA ALA A 130 16.10 5.89 -5.28
C ALA A 130 16.54 6.95 -6.32
N THR A 131 17.80 6.89 -6.74
CA THR A 131 18.35 7.73 -7.81
C THR A 131 17.55 7.56 -9.10
N SER A 132 17.41 8.63 -9.88
CA SER A 132 16.65 8.65 -11.15
C SER A 132 15.13 8.46 -11.02
N LYS A 133 14.56 8.43 -9.81
CA LYS A 133 13.10 8.47 -9.61
C LYS A 133 12.54 9.88 -9.75
N TRP A 134 13.32 10.88 -9.35
CA TRP A 134 12.94 12.29 -9.40
C TRP A 134 13.79 13.03 -10.42
N GLY A 135 13.27 14.14 -10.95
CA GLY A 135 13.99 14.95 -11.94
C GLY A 135 15.27 15.62 -11.41
N THR A 136 15.52 15.58 -10.10
CA THR A 136 16.78 16.02 -9.51
C THR A 136 17.07 15.17 -8.28
N ASP A 137 18.20 14.46 -8.32
CA ASP A 137 18.71 13.71 -7.18
C ASP A 137 19.43 14.68 -6.23
N ARG A 138 19.04 14.69 -4.96
CA ARG A 138 19.73 15.39 -3.88
C ARG A 138 20.55 14.35 -3.14
N THR A 139 21.87 14.39 -3.33
CA THR A 139 22.85 13.57 -2.60
C THR A 139 23.24 14.22 -1.29
#